data_AF-A0A4E0QRR7-F1
#
_entry.id   AF-A0A4E0QRR7-F1
#
_cell.length_a   1.000
_cell.length_b   1.000
_cell.length_c   1.000
_cell.angle_alpha   90.00
_cell.angle_beta   90.00
_cell.angle_gamma   90.00
#
_symmetry.space_group_name_H-M   'P 1'
#
loop_
_entity.id
_entity.type
_entity.pdbx_description
1 polymer ?
#
loop_
_entity_poly.entity_id
_entity_poly.type
_entity_poly.pdbx_seq_one_letter_code
_entity_poly.pdbx_strand_id
1 'polypeptide(L)' 'MLSRLPDIITGKVFKEEMKRFIPMDVQERTLLKDKFYDFLSNEIRGLLSEVQRQLIGDSAEDDFRM' A
#
# COMPACT_ATOMS: atom_id res chain seq x y z
N MET A 1 8.40 8.66 -2.85
CA MET A 1 7.64 8.11 -1.71
C MET A 1 7.34 6.62 -1.93
N LEU A 2 6.72 6.23 -3.04
CA LEU A 2 6.38 4.84 -3.37
C LEU A 2 7.55 3.84 -3.27
N SER A 3 8.78 4.27 -3.59
CA SER A 3 9.99 3.44 -3.52
C SER A 3 10.40 3.04 -2.10
N ARG A 4 10.00 3.81 -1.07
CA ARG A 4 10.33 3.54 0.35
C ARG A 4 9.23 2.77 1.07
N LEU A 5 8.11 2.53 0.40
CA LEU A 5 6.92 1.92 0.98
C LEU A 5 7.16 0.49 1.52
N PRO A 6 7.88 -0.40 0.81
CA PRO A 6 8.15 -1.75 1.33
C PRO A 6 8.94 -1.71 2.64
N ASP A 7 9.93 -0.83 2.75
CA ASP A 7 10.76 -0.68 3.95
C ASP A 7 9.95 -0.15 5.15
N ILE A 8 8.98 0.74 4.90
CA ILE A 8 8.08 1.27 5.93
C ILE A 8 7.16 0.18 6.46
N ILE A 9 6.52 -0.58 5.56
CA ILE A 9 5.53 -1.62 5.91
C ILE A 9 6.20 -2.82 6.58
N THR A 10 7.41 -3.18 6.15
CA THR A 10 8.16 -4.28 6.77
C THR A 10 8.88 -3.86 8.05
N GLY A 11 9.00 -2.55 8.29
CA GLY A 11 9.63 -1.95 9.45
C GLY A 11 8.95 -2.29 10.77
N LYS A 12 9.75 -2.35 11.84
CA LYS A 12 9.29 -2.70 13.19
C LYS A 12 8.20 -1.76 13.70
N VAL A 13 8.35 -0.46 13.49
CA VAL A 13 7.41 0.57 13.96
C VAL A 13 6.02 0.34 13.39
N PHE A 14 5.90 0.14 12.07
CA PHE A 14 4.62 -0.11 11.43
C PHE A 14 3.96 -1.38 11.98
N LYS A 15 4.74 -2.46 12.12
CA LYS A 15 4.23 -3.73 12.66
C LYS A 15 3.73 -3.59 14.10
N GLU A 16 4.43 -2.86 14.96
CA GLU A 16 4.00 -2.65 16.35
C GLU A 16 2.72 -1.83 16.42
N GLU A 17 2.58 -0.79 15.61
CA GLU A 17 1.34 0.00 15.54
C GLU A 17 0.17 -0.86 15.02
N MET A 18 0.36 -1.62 13.94
CA MET A 18 -0.70 -2.50 13.44
C MET A 18 -1.14 -3.55 14.45
N LYS A 19 -0.22 -4.09 15.25
CA LYS A 19 -0.55 -5.02 16.32
C LYS A 19 -1.36 -4.40 17.46
N ARG A 20 -1.25 -3.09 17.68
CA ARG A 20 -2.02 -2.36 18.71
C ARG A 20 -3.47 -2.14 18.31
N PHE A 21 -3.72 -1.93 17.02
CA PHE A 21 -5.04 -1.56 16.52
C PHE A 21 -5.84 -2.72 15.91
N ILE A 22 -5.17 -3.82 15.51
CA ILE A 22 -5.82 -4.96 14.87
C ILE A 22 -6.07 -6.06 15.92
N PRO A 23 -7.30 -6.59 16.06
CA PRO A 23 -7.58 -7.74 16.93
C PRO A 23 -6.73 -8.97 16.60
N MET A 24 -6.36 -9.76 17.61
CA MET A 24 -5.43 -10.89 17.45
C MET A 24 -5.89 -11.93 16.41
N ASP A 25 -7.17 -12.26 16.39
CA ASP A 25 -7.78 -13.18 15.43
C ASP A 25 -7.64 -12.69 13.97
N VAL A 26 -7.72 -11.38 13.76
CA VAL A 26 -7.47 -10.76 12.46
C VAL A 26 -5.98 -10.80 12.13
N GLN A 27 -5.09 -10.56 13.09
CA GLN A 27 -3.64 -10.65 12.89
C GLN A 27 -3.21 -12.05 12.45
N GLU A 28 -3.72 -13.10 13.10
CA GLU A 28 -3.45 -14.51 12.77
C GLU A 28 -3.84 -14.89 11.34
N ARG A 29 -4.90 -14.26 10.82
CA ARG A 29 -5.40 -14.48 9.46
C ARG A 29 -4.73 -13.58 8.42
N THR A 30 -4.02 -12.54 8.85
CA THR A 30 -3.43 -11.51 7.98
C THR A 30 -1.94 -11.28 8.29
N LEU A 31 -1.61 -10.36 9.20
CA LEU A 31 -0.24 -9.93 9.53
C LEU A 31 0.73 -11.06 9.91
N LEU A 32 0.22 -12.18 10.43
CA LEU A 32 1.05 -13.32 10.82
C LEU A 32 1.17 -14.38 9.71
N LYS A 33 0.54 -14.16 8.55
CA LYS A 33 0.70 -15.01 7.38
C LYS A 33 1.92 -14.58 6.56
N ASP A 34 2.66 -15.57 6.09
CA ASP A 34 3.75 -15.36 5.15
C ASP A 34 3.24 -14.62 3.90
N LYS A 35 4.07 -13.72 3.37
CA LYS A 35 3.79 -12.88 2.19
C LYS A 35 2.64 -11.88 2.33
N PHE A 36 1.93 -11.82 3.47
CA PHE A 36 0.87 -10.83 3.65
C PHE A 36 1.41 -9.40 3.59
N TYR A 37 2.60 -9.15 4.13
CA TYR A 37 3.24 -7.84 4.02
C TYR A 37 3.65 -7.49 2.58
N ASP A 38 4.00 -8.49 1.76
CA ASP A 38 4.30 -8.27 0.34
C ASP A 38 3.02 -7.89 -0.42
N PHE A 39 1.92 -8.60 -0.14
CA PHE A 39 0.60 -8.26 -0.65
C PHE A 39 0.18 -6.84 -0.23
N LEU A 40 0.26 -6.52 1.07
CA LEU A 40 -0.09 -5.22 1.61
C LEU A 40 0.75 -4.09 0.99
N SER A 41 2.05 -4.33 0.78
CA SER A 41 2.93 -3.39 0.10
C SER A 41 2.51 -3.13 -1.34
N ASN A 42 2.12 -4.18 -2.08
CA ASN A 42 1.65 -4.04 -3.46
C ASN A 42 0.31 -3.30 -3.54
N GLU A 43 -0.64 -3.62 -2.66
CA GLU A 43 -1.94 -2.96 -2.58
C GLU A 43 -1.81 -1.48 -2.27
N ILE A 44 -1.07 -1.12 -1.20
CA ILE A 44 -0.88 0.29 -0.83
C ILE A 44 -0.14 1.04 -1.94
N ARG A 45 0.83 0.41 -2.61
CA ARG A 45 1.51 1.00 -3.77
C ARG A 45 0.53 1.27 -4.91
N GLY A 46 -0.37 0.33 -5.20
CA GLY A 46 -1.42 0.47 -6.21
C GLY A 46 -2.33 1.66 -5.94
N LEU A 47 -2.89 1.71 -4.72
CA LEU A 47 -3.79 2.79 -4.28
C LEU A 47 -3.11 4.16 -4.31
N LEU A 48 -1.89 4.27 -3.79
CA LEU A 48 -1.14 5.54 -3.83
C LEU A 48 -0.77 5.96 -5.25
N SER A 49 -0.48 5.00 -6.14
CA SER A 49 -0.21 5.30 -7.55
C SER A 49 -1.48 5.79 -8.26
N GLU A 50 -2.65 5.23 -7.93
CA GLU A 50 -3.93 5.70 -8.46
C GLU A 50 -4.27 7.11 -7.98
N VAL A 51 -4.12 7.37 -6.68
CA VAL A 51 -4.29 8.71 -6.11
C VAL A 51 -3.32 9.69 -6.76
N GLN A 52 -2.05 9.29 -6.95
CA GLN A 52 -1.07 10.13 -7.63
C GLN A 52 -1.49 10.46 -9.06
N ARG A 53 -2.01 9.49 -9.83
CA ARG A 53 -2.54 9.73 -11.18
C ARG A 53 -3.72 10.71 -11.17
N GLN A 54 -4.67 10.52 -10.26
CA GLN A 54 -5.85 11.38 -10.14
C GLN A 54 -5.50 12.80 -9.69
N LEU A 55 -4.52 12.96 -8.79
CA LEU A 55 -4.09 14.27 -8.26
C LEU A 55 -3.20 15.06 -9.21
N ILE A 56 -2.30 14.39 -9.93
CA ILE A 56 -1.43 15.05 -10.93
C ILE A 56 -2.23 15.36 -12.21
N GLY A 57 -3.42 14.76 -12.35
CA GLY A 57 -4.21 14.80 -13.55
C GLY A 57 -3.61 13.86 -14.59
N ASP A 58 -4.46 13.15 -15.32
CA ASP A 58 -4.09 12.74 -16.67
C ASP A 58 -3.79 14.03 -17.44
N SER A 59 -2.52 14.40 -17.54
CA SER A 59 -2.03 15.16 -18.69
C SER A 59 -1.99 14.23 -19.92
N ALA A 60 -3.11 13.55 -20.13
CA ALA A 60 -3.50 12.78 -21.30
C ALA A 60 -4.87 13.31 -21.75
N GLU A 61 -5.05 14.63 -21.75
CA GLU A 61 -5.89 15.23 -22.77
C GLU A 61 -5.12 15.22 -24.10
N ASP A 62 -5.83 14.90 -25.17
CA ASP A 62 -5.42 14.80 -26.59
C ASP A 62 -4.78 13.51 -27.12
N ASP A 63 -5.42 12.35 -26.93
CA ASP A 63 -5.40 11.32 -28.01
C ASP A 63 -6.81 10.87 -28.45
N PHE A 64 -7.83 11.64 -28.09
CA PHE A 64 -9.19 11.52 -28.64
C PHE A 64 -9.41 12.47 -29.83
N ARG A 65 -8.41 12.66 -30.72
CA ARG A 65 -8.59 13.23 -32.08
C ARG A 65 -7.48 12.77 -33.06
N MET A 66 -7.62 11.58 -33.63
CA MET A 66 -7.32 11.29 -35.05
C MET A 66 -8.32 10.29 -35.59
#